data_AF-A0A842YHZ0-F1
#
_entry.id   AF-A0A842YHZ0-F1
#
_cell.length_a   1.000
_cell.length_b   1.000
_cell.length_c   1.000
_cell.angle_alpha   90.00
_cell.angle_beta   90.00
_cell.angle_gamma   90.00
#
_symmetry.space_group_name_H-M   'P 1'
#
loop_
_entity.id
_entity.type
_entity.pdbx_description
1 polymer ?
#
loop_
_entity_poly.entity_id
_entity_poly.type
_entity_poly.pdbx_seq_one_letter_code
_entity_poly.pdbx_strand_id
1 'polypeptide(L)'
;MTFKDLADPSAKTCFMLTNEAVARAVLESDVKVTAFYPGSPTSEILDALYLLSAEYPDLKMEVSSNEKVALETVAGASMAGARSFTSMKSVGLNVASDTFYSLGYVGVNAGCVLLFADDPHAHSSQSEQDGRYFAPTGHVPMLEPSTPQEAYEMTKYAFELSEKYRILTMIRTTTRVNHQSTAVKIGKVERTPFEKKNWKDVKAQYFTLGATARKLKGEALDKLVKIEQDFEKSPFNNITEGFGKIGVITNGVNYLHTLEAAKLLDVKPHVLKLGTLYPLPREIISKFIENLDAVVVIEELLPYLEDQITAIAKTANPKIEISGKHSGDLPTVGEYNTDIVTDVLSKIYKREAPVNFTKLLDKANELKSILPTRLPTFCPGCPHRGTMWSVQQAIKGMNYVINNDIGCYSMLLMEPYSLTDSVLAMGASQGLSSGMQHVLNDR
;
A
#
# COMPACT_ATOMS: atom_id res chain seq x y z
N MET A 1 19.30 4.37 9.69
CA MET A 1 20.08 3.13 9.46
C MET A 1 21.36 3.49 8.70
N THR A 2 22.43 2.68 8.77
CA THR A 2 23.52 2.77 7.77
C THR A 2 23.29 1.70 6.70
N PHE A 3 23.64 1.96 5.44
CA PHE A 3 23.55 0.94 4.38
C PHE A 3 24.24 -0.38 4.77
N LYS A 4 25.32 -0.30 5.56
CA LYS A 4 26.02 -1.47 6.11
C LYS A 4 25.10 -2.39 6.91
N ASP A 5 24.15 -1.86 7.65
CA ASP A 5 23.21 -2.68 8.40
C ASP A 5 22.23 -3.42 7.49
N LEU A 6 21.86 -2.82 6.36
CA LEU A 6 20.91 -3.37 5.40
C LEU A 6 21.54 -4.51 4.61
N ALA A 7 22.82 -4.38 4.24
CA ALA A 7 23.60 -5.38 3.50
C ALA A 7 24.29 -6.44 4.39
N ASP A 8 24.19 -6.33 5.73
CA ASP A 8 24.87 -7.29 6.62
C ASP A 8 24.17 -8.67 6.58
N PRO A 9 24.86 -9.77 6.25
CA PRO A 9 24.25 -11.08 6.14
C PRO A 9 23.84 -11.71 7.49
N SER A 10 24.25 -11.14 8.63
CA SER A 10 23.98 -11.69 9.95
C SER A 10 22.58 -11.36 10.48
N ALA A 11 22.06 -12.23 11.35
CA ALA A 11 20.85 -11.96 12.11
C ALA A 11 21.16 -11.00 13.26
N LYS A 12 20.38 -9.93 13.38
CA LYS A 12 20.56 -8.88 14.41
C LYS A 12 19.29 -8.06 14.57
N THR A 13 19.32 -7.08 15.48
CA THR A 13 18.26 -6.06 15.58
C THR A 13 18.81 -4.75 15.02
N CYS A 14 18.07 -4.11 14.10
CA CYS A 14 18.46 -2.87 13.44
C CYS A 14 17.35 -1.83 13.53
N PHE A 15 17.70 -0.55 13.64
CA PHE A 15 16.71 0.53 13.54
C PHE A 15 16.46 0.84 12.06
N MET A 16 15.25 0.50 11.58
CA MET A 16 14.90 0.51 10.16
C MET A 16 13.60 1.29 9.92
N LEU A 17 13.56 2.02 8.81
CA LEU A 17 12.33 2.46 8.17
C LEU A 17 11.54 1.23 7.71
N THR A 18 10.21 1.30 7.68
CA THR A 18 9.39 0.21 7.13
C THR A 18 9.81 -0.19 5.71
N ASN A 19 10.09 0.80 4.85
CA ASN A 19 10.56 0.54 3.49
C ASN A 19 11.89 -0.24 3.45
N GLU A 20 12.83 0.09 4.35
CA GLU A 20 14.09 -0.66 4.50
C GLU A 20 13.83 -2.08 5.02
N ALA A 21 12.89 -2.25 5.95
CA ALA A 21 12.49 -3.54 6.50
C ALA A 21 11.88 -4.46 5.42
N VAL A 22 11.07 -3.90 4.50
CA VAL A 22 10.55 -4.61 3.33
C VAL A 22 11.69 -4.99 2.39
N ALA A 23 12.58 -4.05 2.02
CA ALA A 23 13.72 -4.34 1.14
C ALA A 23 14.62 -5.44 1.72
N ARG A 24 14.85 -5.43 3.05
CA ARG A 24 15.56 -6.48 3.76
C ARG A 24 14.85 -7.83 3.67
N ALA A 25 13.54 -7.86 3.87
CA ALA A 25 12.76 -9.09 3.74
C ALA A 25 12.79 -9.65 2.31
N VAL A 26 12.71 -8.79 1.28
CA VAL A 26 12.87 -9.16 -0.14
C VAL A 26 14.22 -9.85 -0.37
N LEU A 27 15.31 -9.28 0.17
CA LEU A 27 16.63 -9.87 0.08
C LEU A 27 16.72 -11.24 0.78
N GLU A 28 16.18 -11.35 2.00
CA GLU A 28 16.16 -12.59 2.77
C GLU A 28 15.24 -13.68 2.18
N SER A 29 14.23 -13.27 1.41
CA SER A 29 13.34 -14.18 0.67
C SER A 29 13.94 -14.68 -0.64
N ASP A 30 15.25 -14.53 -0.85
CA ASP A 30 15.98 -15.02 -2.03
C ASP A 30 15.41 -14.51 -3.37
N VAL A 31 14.83 -13.31 -3.36
CA VAL A 31 14.28 -12.66 -4.56
C VAL A 31 15.38 -12.38 -5.57
N LYS A 32 15.16 -12.71 -6.84
CA LYS A 32 16.17 -12.60 -7.90
C LYS A 32 15.94 -11.44 -8.85
N VAL A 33 14.70 -11.03 -9.04
CA VAL A 33 14.35 -9.94 -9.97
C VAL A 33 13.42 -8.96 -9.29
N THR A 34 13.77 -7.69 -9.37
CA THR A 34 12.95 -6.58 -8.89
C THR A 34 12.83 -5.55 -9.98
N ALA A 35 11.68 -4.89 -10.06
CA ALA A 35 11.47 -3.84 -11.03
C ALA A 35 10.58 -2.75 -10.42
N PHE A 36 10.84 -1.49 -10.75
CA PHE A 36 10.17 -0.35 -10.13
C PHE A 36 9.93 0.79 -11.11
N TYR A 37 8.85 1.52 -10.87
CA TYR A 37 8.71 2.91 -11.30
C TYR A 37 8.65 3.78 -10.03
N PRO A 38 9.45 4.86 -9.92
CA PRO A 38 9.59 5.60 -8.68
C PRO A 38 8.30 6.33 -8.28
N GLY A 39 7.90 6.18 -7.03
CA GLY A 39 6.76 6.89 -6.45
C GLY A 39 6.77 6.85 -4.92
N SER A 40 6.53 8.00 -4.28
CA SER A 40 6.31 8.07 -2.82
C SER A 40 4.94 7.49 -2.48
N PRO A 41 4.79 6.81 -1.32
CA PRO A 41 5.74 6.65 -0.21
C PRO A 41 6.61 5.39 -0.27
N THR A 42 6.80 4.75 -1.44
CA THR A 42 7.59 3.51 -1.59
C THR A 42 8.99 3.71 -2.16
N SER A 43 9.42 4.97 -2.34
CA SER A 43 10.66 5.28 -3.08
C SER A 43 11.90 4.72 -2.38
N GLU A 44 11.92 4.67 -1.06
CA GLU A 44 13.04 4.15 -0.29
C GLU A 44 13.20 2.62 -0.45
N ILE A 45 12.14 1.89 -0.88
CA ILE A 45 12.25 0.47 -1.22
C ILE A 45 13.13 0.30 -2.48
N LEU A 46 12.89 1.15 -3.48
CA LEU A 46 13.69 1.21 -4.71
C LEU A 46 15.14 1.56 -4.36
N ASP A 47 15.38 2.63 -3.60
CA ASP A 47 16.73 3.07 -3.24
C ASP A 47 17.49 1.98 -2.46
N ALA A 48 16.82 1.34 -1.49
CA ALA A 48 17.38 0.25 -0.71
C ALA A 48 17.77 -0.96 -1.59
N LEU A 49 16.88 -1.38 -2.49
CA LEU A 49 17.13 -2.51 -3.39
C LEU A 49 18.17 -2.21 -4.47
N TYR A 50 18.28 -0.94 -4.90
CA TYR A 50 19.34 -0.48 -5.77
C TYR A 50 20.71 -0.70 -5.13
N LEU A 51 20.88 -0.19 -3.90
CA LEU A 51 22.13 -0.36 -3.18
C LEU A 51 22.42 -1.84 -2.87
N LEU A 52 21.40 -2.62 -2.49
CA LEU A 52 21.55 -4.06 -2.25
C LEU A 52 21.95 -4.82 -3.52
N SER A 53 21.46 -4.44 -4.70
CA SER A 53 21.82 -5.11 -5.96
C SER A 53 23.31 -4.96 -6.33
N ALA A 54 23.97 -3.91 -5.82
CA ALA A 54 25.40 -3.73 -5.97
C ALA A 54 26.22 -4.69 -5.09
N GLU A 55 25.74 -4.98 -3.87
CA GLU A 55 26.40 -5.89 -2.93
C GLU A 55 26.03 -7.37 -3.18
N TYR A 56 24.85 -7.62 -3.75
CA TYR A 56 24.33 -8.96 -4.07
C TYR A 56 24.08 -9.08 -5.58
N PRO A 57 25.09 -9.42 -6.40
CA PRO A 57 24.97 -9.42 -7.86
C PRO A 57 23.94 -10.40 -8.44
N ASP A 58 23.46 -11.34 -7.63
CA ASP A 58 22.41 -12.29 -7.98
C ASP A 58 20.99 -11.70 -7.86
N LEU A 59 20.84 -10.54 -7.20
CA LEU A 59 19.65 -9.70 -7.21
C LEU A 59 19.71 -8.74 -8.40
N LYS A 60 18.81 -8.92 -9.36
CA LYS A 60 18.63 -8.00 -10.49
C LYS A 60 17.58 -6.95 -10.16
N MET A 61 17.88 -5.71 -10.51
CA MET A 61 16.98 -4.58 -10.33
C MET A 61 16.86 -3.79 -11.62
N GLU A 62 15.63 -3.46 -11.99
CA GLU A 62 15.32 -2.62 -13.15
C GLU A 62 14.48 -1.42 -12.75
N VAL A 63 14.80 -0.25 -13.33
CA VAL A 63 13.90 0.91 -13.33
C VAL A 63 13.13 0.87 -14.64
N SER A 64 11.83 0.66 -14.55
CA SER A 64 10.92 0.50 -15.68
C SER A 64 10.39 1.86 -16.16
N SER A 65 9.75 1.86 -17.34
CA SER A 65 9.14 3.06 -17.92
C SER A 65 7.84 3.50 -17.25
N ASN A 66 7.12 2.57 -16.61
CA ASN A 66 5.92 2.80 -15.80
C ASN A 66 5.64 1.56 -14.92
N GLU A 67 4.62 1.64 -14.06
CA GLU A 67 4.22 0.58 -13.14
C GLU A 67 3.70 -0.68 -13.84
N LYS A 68 3.05 -0.53 -15.00
CA LYS A 68 2.59 -1.68 -15.80
C LYS A 68 3.78 -2.53 -16.22
N VAL A 69 4.81 -1.91 -16.79
CA VAL A 69 6.03 -2.60 -17.21
C VAL A 69 6.77 -3.16 -16.00
N ALA A 70 6.82 -2.44 -14.87
CA ALA A 70 7.44 -2.95 -13.65
C ALA A 70 6.75 -4.26 -13.16
N LEU A 71 5.42 -4.28 -13.12
CA LEU A 71 4.65 -5.47 -12.75
C LEU A 71 4.80 -6.60 -13.77
N GLU A 72 4.86 -6.29 -15.07
CA GLU A 72 5.08 -7.27 -16.13
C GLU A 72 6.49 -7.89 -16.07
N THR A 73 7.52 -7.11 -15.76
CA THR A 73 8.90 -7.59 -15.58
C THR A 73 8.98 -8.63 -14.46
N VAL A 74 8.41 -8.32 -13.28
CA VAL A 74 8.42 -9.27 -12.16
C VAL A 74 7.53 -10.47 -12.42
N ALA A 75 6.36 -10.28 -13.03
CA ALA A 75 5.52 -11.38 -13.49
C ALA A 75 6.28 -12.33 -14.43
N GLY A 76 6.98 -11.81 -15.42
CA GLY A 76 7.79 -12.59 -16.35
C GLY A 76 8.88 -13.39 -15.64
N ALA A 77 9.58 -12.79 -14.67
CA ALA A 77 10.58 -13.48 -13.87
C ALA A 77 9.96 -14.62 -13.03
N SER A 78 8.82 -14.36 -12.39
CA SER A 78 8.07 -15.33 -11.62
C SER A 78 7.57 -16.50 -12.49
N MET A 79 7.00 -16.22 -13.66
CA MET A 79 6.56 -17.24 -14.63
C MET A 79 7.74 -18.11 -15.09
N ALA A 80 8.91 -17.51 -15.31
CA ALA A 80 10.14 -18.22 -15.63
C ALA A 80 10.74 -19.02 -14.45
N GLY A 81 10.18 -18.89 -13.24
CA GLY A 81 10.56 -19.67 -12.06
C GLY A 81 11.55 -18.99 -11.11
N ALA A 82 11.63 -17.65 -11.11
CA ALA A 82 12.43 -16.89 -10.17
C ALA A 82 11.55 -16.02 -9.25
N ARG A 83 11.85 -16.00 -7.95
CA ARG A 83 11.14 -15.08 -7.02
C ARG A 83 11.35 -13.63 -7.44
N SER A 84 10.28 -12.86 -7.38
CA SER A 84 10.28 -11.49 -7.88
C SER A 84 9.43 -10.54 -7.04
N PHE A 85 9.82 -9.26 -7.01
CA PHE A 85 9.18 -8.24 -6.19
C PHE A 85 9.09 -6.90 -6.90
N THR A 86 7.95 -6.24 -6.77
CA THR A 86 7.80 -4.83 -7.15
C THR A 86 7.03 -4.06 -6.07
N SER A 87 7.21 -2.75 -6.06
CA SER A 87 6.41 -1.84 -5.26
C SER A 87 5.97 -0.62 -6.04
N MET A 88 4.80 -0.08 -5.70
CA MET A 88 4.27 1.14 -6.29
C MET A 88 3.35 1.88 -5.31
N LYS A 89 3.10 3.16 -5.58
CA LYS A 89 2.05 3.91 -4.87
C LYS A 89 0.66 3.56 -5.40
N SER A 90 -0.40 3.92 -4.66
CA SER A 90 -1.81 3.62 -4.99
C SER A 90 -2.14 3.83 -6.46
N VAL A 91 -1.92 5.04 -6.96
CA VAL A 91 -2.28 5.41 -8.34
C VAL A 91 -1.45 4.68 -9.39
N GLY A 92 -0.28 4.17 -9.03
CA GLY A 92 0.54 3.31 -9.87
C GLY A 92 -0.13 1.95 -10.12
N LEU A 93 -0.91 1.44 -9.15
CA LEU A 93 -1.68 0.22 -9.36
C LEU A 93 -2.85 0.42 -10.34
N ASN A 94 -3.36 1.65 -10.49
CA ASN A 94 -4.30 1.95 -11.59
C ASN A 94 -3.63 1.76 -12.95
N VAL A 95 -2.38 2.22 -13.09
CA VAL A 95 -1.60 2.05 -14.34
C VAL A 95 -1.31 0.57 -14.59
N ALA A 96 -1.02 -0.19 -13.54
CA ALA A 96 -0.70 -1.61 -13.61
C ALA A 96 -1.94 -2.54 -13.56
N SER A 97 -3.17 -2.01 -13.53
CA SER A 97 -4.36 -2.77 -13.15
C SER A 97 -4.67 -3.93 -14.11
N ASP A 98 -4.50 -3.73 -15.41
CA ASP A 98 -4.69 -4.77 -16.44
C ASP A 98 -3.81 -6.00 -16.19
N THR A 99 -2.53 -5.75 -15.87
CA THR A 99 -1.57 -6.80 -15.53
C THR A 99 -1.93 -7.45 -14.20
N PHE A 100 -2.28 -6.65 -13.18
CA PHE A 100 -2.70 -7.13 -11.87
C PHE A 100 -3.91 -8.07 -11.96
N TYR A 101 -4.97 -7.66 -12.66
CA TYR A 101 -6.17 -8.47 -12.86
C TYR A 101 -5.88 -9.77 -13.60
N SER A 102 -5.02 -9.71 -14.61
CA SER A 102 -4.61 -10.90 -15.36
C SER A 102 -3.83 -11.89 -14.49
N LEU A 103 -2.93 -11.41 -13.62
CA LEU A 103 -2.13 -12.25 -12.72
C LEU A 103 -2.97 -12.97 -11.66
N GLY A 104 -4.06 -12.36 -11.18
CA GLY A 104 -5.00 -13.04 -10.30
C GLY A 104 -5.64 -14.28 -10.92
N TYR A 105 -5.74 -14.32 -12.25
CA TYR A 105 -6.29 -15.46 -13.00
C TYR A 105 -5.19 -16.46 -13.38
N VAL A 106 -4.17 -16.01 -14.11
CA VAL A 106 -3.15 -16.92 -14.66
C VAL A 106 -2.19 -17.44 -13.60
N GLY A 107 -2.12 -16.75 -12.45
CA GLY A 107 -1.22 -17.10 -11.35
C GLY A 107 0.25 -16.94 -11.73
N VAL A 108 1.09 -17.64 -10.95
CA VAL A 108 2.55 -17.50 -10.98
C VAL A 108 3.22 -18.87 -10.80
N ASN A 109 4.51 -18.98 -11.17
CA ASN A 109 5.27 -20.24 -11.01
C ASN A 109 6.17 -20.20 -9.76
N ALA A 110 6.96 -19.14 -9.60
CA ALA A 110 7.67 -18.82 -8.35
C ALA A 110 7.01 -17.65 -7.62
N GLY A 111 7.39 -17.38 -6.37
CA GLY A 111 6.78 -16.32 -5.59
C GLY A 111 6.86 -14.95 -6.27
N CYS A 112 5.72 -14.27 -6.39
CA CYS A 112 5.61 -12.91 -6.93
C CYS A 112 4.84 -12.06 -5.93
N VAL A 113 5.49 -11.02 -5.43
CA VAL A 113 4.91 -10.14 -4.42
C VAL A 113 4.86 -8.71 -4.95
N LEU A 114 3.70 -8.09 -4.81
CA LEU A 114 3.45 -6.69 -5.12
C LEU A 114 3.18 -5.94 -3.80
N LEU A 115 4.02 -4.97 -3.45
CA LEU A 115 3.66 -4.01 -2.41
C LEU A 115 3.00 -2.79 -3.06
N PHE A 116 1.82 -2.40 -2.57
CA PHE A 116 1.24 -1.12 -2.92
C PHE A 116 1.06 -0.26 -1.67
N ALA A 117 1.30 1.04 -1.79
CA ALA A 117 1.13 1.97 -0.69
C ALA A 117 0.04 3.00 -1.00
N ASP A 118 -1.01 3.00 -0.18
CA ASP A 118 -2.04 4.03 -0.20
C ASP A 118 -1.55 5.35 0.42
N ASP A 119 -2.14 6.44 -0.05
CA ASP A 119 -1.89 7.80 0.42
C ASP A 119 -3.24 8.41 0.83
N PRO A 120 -3.78 8.04 2.02
CA PRO A 120 -5.14 8.38 2.42
C PRO A 120 -5.43 9.87 2.55
N HIS A 121 -4.39 10.72 2.66
CA HIS A 121 -4.51 12.18 2.68
C HIS A 121 -4.03 12.85 1.38
N ALA A 122 -3.72 12.06 0.36
CA ALA A 122 -3.14 12.53 -0.90
C ALA A 122 -1.93 13.48 -0.69
N HIS A 123 -1.05 13.17 0.27
CA HIS A 123 0.13 13.98 0.58
C HIS A 123 1.03 14.23 -0.64
N SER A 124 1.09 13.24 -1.52
CA SER A 124 1.91 13.27 -2.73
C SER A 124 1.16 12.69 -3.94
N SER A 125 -0.16 12.62 -3.85
CA SER A 125 -1.06 12.02 -4.84
C SER A 125 -2.10 13.02 -5.30
N GLN A 126 -2.63 12.81 -6.50
CA GLN A 126 -3.67 13.67 -7.08
C GLN A 126 -5.07 13.41 -6.49
N SER A 127 -5.26 12.27 -5.84
CA SER A 127 -6.54 11.83 -5.32
C SER A 127 -6.35 10.88 -4.14
N GLU A 128 -7.25 10.95 -3.17
CA GLU A 128 -7.42 9.91 -2.15
C GLU A 128 -8.11 8.70 -2.80
N GLN A 129 -7.47 7.53 -2.73
CA GLN A 129 -8.00 6.29 -3.32
C GLN A 129 -7.83 5.15 -2.33
N ASP A 130 -8.78 4.23 -2.33
CA ASP A 130 -8.77 3.05 -1.47
C ASP A 130 -8.39 1.81 -2.28
N GLY A 131 -7.11 1.44 -2.24
CA GLY A 131 -6.60 0.33 -3.02
C GLY A 131 -7.08 -1.05 -2.52
N ARG A 132 -7.78 -1.14 -1.37
CA ARG A 132 -8.31 -2.42 -0.87
C ARG A 132 -9.27 -3.07 -1.85
N TYR A 133 -9.98 -2.30 -2.67
CA TYR A 133 -10.93 -2.82 -3.66
C TYR A 133 -10.28 -3.52 -4.86
N PHE A 134 -8.96 -3.37 -5.08
CA PHE A 134 -8.24 -4.16 -6.07
C PHE A 134 -8.24 -5.65 -5.70
N ALA A 135 -8.03 -5.98 -4.43
CA ALA A 135 -7.86 -7.36 -3.99
C ALA A 135 -9.11 -8.24 -4.28
N PRO A 136 -10.34 -7.85 -3.90
CA PRO A 136 -11.55 -8.60 -4.24
C PRO A 136 -11.83 -8.71 -5.73
N THR A 137 -11.60 -7.64 -6.48
CA THR A 137 -11.92 -7.61 -7.91
C THR A 137 -10.88 -8.37 -8.74
N GLY A 138 -9.64 -8.47 -8.25
CA GLY A 138 -8.55 -9.20 -8.88
C GLY A 138 -8.32 -10.61 -8.37
N HIS A 139 -9.05 -11.06 -7.35
CA HIS A 139 -8.84 -12.36 -6.72
C HIS A 139 -7.42 -12.53 -6.13
N VAL A 140 -6.82 -11.44 -5.66
CA VAL A 140 -5.42 -11.41 -5.17
C VAL A 140 -5.42 -11.27 -3.66
N PRO A 141 -4.79 -12.21 -2.90
CA PRO A 141 -4.75 -12.11 -1.45
C PRO A 141 -3.96 -10.89 -0.96
N MET A 142 -4.45 -10.25 0.09
CA MET A 142 -3.94 -8.98 0.61
C MET A 142 -3.58 -9.05 2.08
N LEU A 143 -2.34 -8.66 2.39
CA LEU A 143 -1.82 -8.45 3.75
C LEU A 143 -1.69 -6.95 4.04
N GLU A 144 -1.80 -6.53 5.29
CA GLU A 144 -1.53 -5.15 5.71
C GLU A 144 -0.80 -5.09 7.05
N PRO A 145 0.48 -4.67 7.07
CA PRO A 145 1.25 -4.54 8.30
C PRO A 145 0.93 -3.24 9.02
N SER A 146 1.05 -3.26 10.34
CA SER A 146 0.89 -2.06 11.19
C SER A 146 2.23 -1.44 11.60
N THR A 147 3.34 -2.17 11.46
CA THR A 147 4.67 -1.77 11.95
C THR A 147 5.78 -2.20 10.99
N PRO A 148 7.00 -1.63 11.08
CA PRO A 148 8.16 -2.11 10.33
C PRO A 148 8.48 -3.60 10.55
N GLN A 149 8.31 -4.11 11.78
CA GLN A 149 8.53 -5.54 12.07
C GLN A 149 7.52 -6.43 11.34
N GLU A 150 6.23 -6.07 11.38
CA GLU A 150 5.20 -6.80 10.66
C GLU A 150 5.40 -6.72 9.14
N ALA A 151 5.83 -5.57 8.62
CA ALA A 151 6.10 -5.43 7.19
C ALA A 151 7.22 -6.37 6.73
N TYR A 152 8.28 -6.51 7.53
CA TYR A 152 9.34 -7.48 7.30
C TYR A 152 8.81 -8.93 7.32
N GLU A 153 8.03 -9.31 8.34
CA GLU A 153 7.49 -10.66 8.49
C GLU A 153 6.45 -11.01 7.41
N MET A 154 5.51 -10.11 7.14
CA MET A 154 4.48 -10.27 6.12
C MET A 154 5.07 -10.32 4.71
N THR A 155 6.18 -9.62 4.45
CA THR A 155 6.87 -9.73 3.15
C THR A 155 7.39 -11.15 2.92
N LYS A 156 7.99 -11.77 3.94
CA LYS A 156 8.47 -13.16 3.85
C LYS A 156 7.30 -14.13 3.70
N TYR A 157 6.25 -13.95 4.50
CA TYR A 157 5.02 -14.74 4.42
C TYR A 157 4.30 -14.60 3.07
N ALA A 158 4.33 -13.41 2.45
CA ALA A 158 3.71 -13.18 1.14
C ALA A 158 4.33 -14.05 0.04
N PHE A 159 5.66 -14.28 0.08
CA PHE A 159 6.32 -15.21 -0.84
C PHE A 159 5.90 -16.65 -0.61
N GLU A 160 5.84 -17.09 0.66
CA GLU A 160 5.38 -18.44 1.00
C GLU A 160 3.94 -18.67 0.53
N LEU A 161 3.06 -17.71 0.77
CA LEU A 161 1.67 -17.75 0.32
C LEU A 161 1.57 -17.77 -1.21
N SER A 162 2.34 -16.91 -1.88
CA SER A 162 2.37 -16.81 -3.34
C SER A 162 2.77 -18.13 -3.99
N GLU A 163 3.78 -18.82 -3.44
CA GLU A 163 4.26 -20.10 -3.94
C GLU A 163 3.32 -21.26 -3.61
N LYS A 164 2.79 -21.30 -2.38
CA LYS A 164 1.85 -22.33 -1.93
C LYS A 164 0.62 -22.38 -2.83
N TYR A 165 0.06 -21.22 -3.19
CA TYR A 165 -1.16 -21.13 -3.99
C TYR A 165 -0.95 -20.79 -5.47
N ARG A 166 0.30 -20.55 -5.88
CA ARG A 166 0.64 -20.09 -7.23
C ARG A 166 -0.23 -18.91 -7.64
N ILE A 167 -0.21 -17.88 -6.82
CA ILE A 167 -0.99 -16.66 -7.00
C ILE A 167 -0.13 -15.43 -6.69
N LEU A 168 -0.37 -14.31 -7.38
CA LEU A 168 0.19 -13.03 -6.96
C LEU A 168 -0.27 -12.77 -5.52
N THR A 169 0.61 -12.30 -4.64
CA THR A 169 0.22 -11.85 -3.30
C THR A 169 0.53 -10.37 -3.19
N MET A 170 -0.42 -9.59 -2.64
CA MET A 170 -0.23 -8.17 -2.43
C MET A 170 -0.07 -7.81 -0.96
N ILE A 171 0.77 -6.80 -0.70
CA ILE A 171 0.93 -6.17 0.61
C ILE A 171 0.47 -4.74 0.46
N ARG A 172 -0.57 -4.36 1.21
CA ARG A 172 -0.99 -2.98 1.35
C ARG A 172 -0.17 -2.32 2.44
N THR A 173 0.23 -1.07 2.23
CA THR A 173 0.73 -0.16 3.28
C THR A 173 0.04 1.19 3.14
N THR A 174 0.18 2.06 4.14
CA THR A 174 -0.22 3.47 4.03
C THR A 174 0.98 4.38 4.31
N THR A 175 0.89 5.64 3.89
CA THR A 175 1.96 6.63 4.05
C THR A 175 2.54 6.68 5.46
N ARG A 176 1.70 6.63 6.51
CA ARG A 176 2.20 6.52 7.89
C ARG A 176 3.04 5.26 8.13
N VAL A 177 2.56 4.09 7.70
CA VAL A 177 3.27 2.82 7.89
C VAL A 177 4.62 2.86 7.17
N ASN A 178 4.68 3.31 5.91
CA ASN A 178 5.93 3.39 5.14
C ASN A 178 6.98 4.28 5.83
N HIS A 179 6.57 5.39 6.44
CA HIS A 179 7.45 6.37 7.07
C HIS A 179 7.65 6.21 8.58
N GLN A 180 7.32 5.04 9.14
CA GLN A 180 7.69 4.67 10.51
C GLN A 180 9.10 4.09 10.57
N SER A 181 9.81 4.37 11.66
CA SER A 181 11.09 3.71 11.96
C SER A 181 11.09 3.11 13.36
N THR A 182 11.52 1.86 13.49
CA THR A 182 11.64 1.17 14.77
C THR A 182 12.77 0.14 14.75
N ALA A 183 13.06 -0.47 15.89
CA ALA A 183 13.94 -1.62 15.97
C ALA A 183 13.26 -2.87 15.35
N VAL A 184 13.87 -3.43 14.31
CA VAL A 184 13.42 -4.63 13.59
C VAL A 184 14.40 -5.76 13.82
N LYS A 185 13.89 -6.93 14.21
CA LYS A 185 14.65 -8.18 14.31
C LYS A 185 14.72 -8.82 12.93
N ILE A 186 15.91 -8.80 12.35
CA ILE A 186 16.18 -9.31 11.00
C ILE A 186 16.91 -10.65 11.06
N GLY A 187 16.69 -11.46 10.02
CA GLY A 187 17.25 -12.79 9.87
C GLY A 187 18.60 -12.77 9.16
N LYS A 188 19.13 -13.98 8.93
CA LYS A 188 20.30 -14.16 8.07
C LYS A 188 19.90 -14.02 6.61
N VAL A 189 20.81 -13.49 5.80
CA VAL A 189 20.67 -13.50 4.34
C VAL A 189 21.23 -14.82 3.82
N GLU A 190 20.34 -15.70 3.38
CA GLU A 190 20.69 -16.98 2.76
C GLU A 190 20.25 -16.95 1.30
N ARG A 191 21.21 -17.04 0.38
CA ARG A 191 20.94 -16.87 -1.05
C ARG A 191 21.42 -18.05 -1.87
N THR A 192 20.60 -18.46 -2.83
CA THR A 192 20.96 -19.48 -3.81
C THR A 192 21.67 -18.85 -5.01
N PRO A 193 22.57 -19.56 -5.73
CA PRO A 193 23.14 -19.03 -6.96
C PRO A 193 22.06 -18.69 -7.99
N PHE A 194 22.21 -17.56 -8.69
CA PHE A 194 21.30 -17.20 -9.77
C PHE A 194 21.50 -18.13 -10.97
N GLU A 195 20.44 -18.81 -11.39
CA GLU A 195 20.44 -19.69 -12.55
C GLU A 195 19.34 -19.28 -13.53
N LYS A 196 19.71 -19.07 -14.79
CA LYS A 196 18.72 -18.94 -15.87
C LYS A 196 18.02 -20.28 -16.08
N LYS A 197 16.68 -20.26 -16.13
CA LYS A 197 15.87 -21.46 -16.39
C LYS A 197 15.56 -21.58 -17.88
N ASN A 198 15.39 -22.80 -18.38
CA ASN A 198 14.91 -22.99 -19.76
C ASN A 198 13.39 -22.94 -19.76
N TRP A 199 12.81 -22.29 -20.77
CA TRP A 199 11.34 -22.21 -20.90
C TRP A 199 10.67 -23.59 -20.94
N LYS A 200 11.33 -24.60 -21.55
CA LYS A 200 10.84 -25.98 -21.59
C LYS A 200 10.65 -26.63 -20.22
N ASP A 201 11.30 -26.10 -19.17
CA ASP A 201 11.21 -26.61 -17.81
C ASP A 201 10.02 -25.97 -17.04
N VAL A 202 9.44 -24.89 -17.57
CA VAL A 202 8.24 -24.24 -17.05
C VAL A 202 7.01 -25.05 -17.50
N LYS A 203 6.36 -25.72 -16.54
CA LYS A 203 5.23 -26.64 -16.82
C LYS A 203 3.87 -25.95 -16.92
N ALA A 204 3.81 -24.63 -16.75
CA ALA A 204 2.59 -23.84 -16.79
C ALA A 204 2.36 -23.19 -18.17
N GLN A 205 1.10 -22.93 -18.52
CA GLN A 205 0.73 -22.13 -19.69
C GLN A 205 0.00 -20.87 -19.22
N TYR A 206 0.38 -19.72 -19.77
CA TYR A 206 -0.14 -18.40 -19.38
C TYR A 206 -0.94 -17.79 -20.52
N PHE A 207 -2.26 -17.91 -20.48
CA PHE A 207 -3.16 -17.30 -21.46
C PHE A 207 -4.58 -17.17 -20.92
N THR A 208 -5.30 -16.14 -21.36
CA THR A 208 -6.64 -15.78 -20.88
C THR A 208 -7.66 -15.69 -22.03
N LEU A 209 -7.76 -16.73 -22.85
CA LEU A 209 -8.76 -16.80 -23.92
C LEU A 209 -10.10 -17.32 -23.39
N GLY A 210 -11.17 -16.53 -23.53
CA GLY A 210 -12.58 -16.93 -23.37
C GLY A 210 -12.87 -18.03 -22.32
N ALA A 211 -12.98 -19.28 -22.78
CA ALA A 211 -13.27 -20.43 -21.92
C ALA A 211 -12.21 -20.68 -20.83
N THR A 212 -10.93 -20.47 -21.15
CA THR A 212 -9.82 -20.56 -20.19
C THR A 212 -9.97 -19.52 -19.09
N ALA A 213 -10.29 -18.27 -19.43
CA ALA A 213 -10.48 -17.21 -18.43
C ALA A 213 -11.62 -17.55 -17.44
N ARG A 214 -12.72 -18.13 -17.91
CA ARG A 214 -13.83 -18.58 -17.04
C ARG A 214 -13.40 -19.72 -16.10
N LYS A 215 -12.60 -20.66 -16.60
CA LYS A 215 -12.05 -21.76 -15.79
C LYS A 215 -11.09 -21.22 -14.73
N LEU A 216 -10.14 -20.37 -15.13
CA LEU A 216 -9.15 -19.76 -14.21
C LEU A 216 -9.82 -18.95 -13.10
N LYS A 217 -10.95 -18.27 -13.38
CA LYS A 217 -11.73 -17.61 -12.33
C LYS A 217 -12.19 -18.60 -11.25
N GLY A 218 -12.73 -19.76 -11.65
CA GLY A 218 -13.13 -20.80 -10.70
C GLY A 218 -11.95 -21.27 -9.84
N GLU A 219 -10.80 -21.54 -10.47
CA GLU A 219 -9.59 -21.94 -9.76
C GLU A 219 -9.06 -20.84 -8.81
N ALA A 220 -9.15 -19.57 -9.19
CA ALA A 220 -8.78 -18.44 -8.34
C ALA A 220 -9.67 -18.36 -7.09
N LEU A 221 -10.99 -18.53 -7.25
CA LEU A 221 -11.94 -18.57 -6.13
C LEU A 221 -11.68 -19.76 -5.20
N ASP A 222 -11.39 -20.95 -5.75
CA ASP A 222 -11.04 -22.13 -4.95
C ASP A 222 -9.74 -21.93 -4.14
N LYS A 223 -8.76 -21.21 -4.71
CA LYS A 223 -7.55 -20.82 -3.98
C LYS A 223 -7.88 -19.87 -2.84
N LEU A 224 -8.72 -18.86 -3.07
CA LEU A 224 -9.10 -17.89 -2.05
C LEU A 224 -9.79 -18.54 -0.85
N VAL A 225 -10.66 -19.54 -1.07
CA VAL A 225 -11.26 -20.30 0.05
C VAL A 225 -10.19 -20.98 0.91
N LYS A 226 -9.14 -21.53 0.31
CA LYS A 226 -8.04 -22.16 1.05
C LYS A 226 -7.14 -21.13 1.73
N ILE A 227 -6.93 -19.98 1.09
CA ILE A 227 -6.18 -18.86 1.68
C ILE A 227 -6.92 -18.29 2.89
N GLU A 228 -8.25 -18.18 2.83
CA GLU A 228 -9.08 -17.80 3.99
C GLU A 228 -8.80 -18.71 5.18
N GLN A 229 -8.76 -20.03 4.97
CA GLN A 229 -8.44 -21.01 6.03
C GLN A 229 -7.03 -20.88 6.61
N ASP A 230 -6.05 -20.43 5.81
CA ASP A 230 -4.71 -20.10 6.31
C ASP A 230 -4.74 -18.80 7.10
N PHE A 231 -5.53 -17.82 6.66
CA PHE A 231 -5.69 -16.53 7.33
C PHE A 231 -6.41 -16.63 8.68
N GLU A 232 -7.32 -17.59 8.84
CA GLU A 232 -7.90 -17.94 10.15
C GLU A 232 -6.84 -18.42 11.18
N LYS A 233 -5.65 -18.79 10.72
CA LYS A 233 -4.55 -19.26 11.56
C LYS A 233 -3.35 -18.32 11.55
N SER A 234 -3.49 -17.19 10.86
CA SER A 234 -2.38 -16.26 10.66
C SER A 234 -2.03 -15.56 11.96
N PRO A 235 -0.73 -15.53 12.35
CA PRO A 235 -0.28 -14.80 13.53
C PRO A 235 -0.41 -13.28 13.37
N PHE A 236 -0.79 -12.81 12.19
CA PHE A 236 -0.97 -11.41 11.90
C PHE A 236 -2.35 -10.88 12.27
N ASN A 237 -3.31 -11.76 12.58
CA ASN A 237 -4.62 -11.40 13.10
C ASN A 237 -4.60 -11.53 14.63
N ASN A 238 -4.57 -10.41 15.33
CA ASN A 238 -4.32 -10.39 16.77
C ASN A 238 -5.51 -9.84 17.54
N ILE A 239 -5.90 -10.54 18.60
CA ILE A 239 -6.90 -10.08 19.57
C ILE A 239 -6.18 -9.60 20.82
N THR A 240 -6.40 -8.34 21.19
CA THR A 240 -6.02 -7.80 22.49
C THR A 240 -7.25 -7.84 23.38
N GLU A 241 -7.18 -8.59 24.48
CA GLU A 241 -8.29 -8.69 25.42
C GLU A 241 -8.45 -7.39 26.23
N GLY A 242 -9.71 -6.98 26.37
CA GLY A 242 -10.11 -5.78 27.09
C GLY A 242 -11.13 -6.07 28.18
N PHE A 243 -11.90 -5.04 28.54
CA PHE A 243 -12.99 -5.11 29.50
C PHE A 243 -14.30 -4.62 28.90
N GLY A 244 -15.40 -5.26 29.31
CA GLY A 244 -16.75 -4.87 28.94
C GLY A 244 -17.26 -5.62 27.72
N LYS A 245 -18.16 -4.95 26.97
CA LYS A 245 -18.90 -5.54 25.84
C LYS A 245 -18.74 -4.74 24.55
N ILE A 246 -17.74 -3.86 24.51
CA ILE A 246 -17.43 -3.02 23.34
C ILE A 246 -16.10 -3.51 22.75
N GLY A 247 -16.11 -3.81 21.46
CA GLY A 247 -14.91 -4.16 20.71
C GLY A 247 -14.53 -3.10 19.68
N VAL A 248 -13.28 -3.15 19.25
CA VAL A 248 -12.75 -2.37 18.13
C VAL A 248 -12.17 -3.35 17.10
N ILE A 249 -12.56 -3.20 15.83
CA ILE A 249 -11.93 -3.91 14.72
C ILE A 249 -11.18 -2.90 13.87
N THR A 250 -9.90 -3.18 13.58
CA THR A 250 -9.01 -2.22 12.90
C THR A 250 -7.89 -2.91 12.14
N ASN A 251 -7.15 -2.16 11.31
CA ASN A 251 -6.07 -2.65 10.46
C ASN A 251 -4.95 -1.58 10.33
N GLY A 252 -3.75 -2.02 9.93
CA GLY A 252 -2.65 -1.11 9.60
C GLY A 252 -2.32 -0.09 10.69
N VAL A 253 -2.05 1.16 10.31
CA VAL A 253 -1.70 2.24 11.25
C VAL A 253 -2.81 2.51 12.27
N ASN A 254 -4.09 2.28 11.90
CA ASN A 254 -5.23 2.54 12.77
C ASN A 254 -5.20 1.70 14.05
N TYR A 255 -4.56 0.53 14.01
CA TYR A 255 -4.29 -0.26 15.21
C TYR A 255 -3.45 0.50 16.23
N LEU A 256 -2.36 1.13 15.78
CA LEU A 256 -1.48 1.90 16.66
C LEU A 256 -2.20 3.12 17.23
N HIS A 257 -2.98 3.84 16.41
CA HIS A 257 -3.81 4.95 16.86
C HIS A 257 -4.85 4.51 17.89
N THR A 258 -5.47 3.34 17.69
CA THR A 258 -6.43 2.75 18.64
C THR A 258 -5.79 2.47 19.99
N LEU A 259 -4.61 1.84 20.01
CA LEU A 259 -3.90 1.54 21.25
C LEU A 259 -3.46 2.81 21.98
N GLU A 260 -2.98 3.81 21.25
CA GLU A 260 -2.58 5.09 21.82
C GLU A 260 -3.78 5.85 22.40
N ALA A 261 -4.88 5.94 21.65
CA ALA A 261 -6.12 6.56 22.10
C ALA A 261 -6.71 5.88 23.33
N ALA A 262 -6.75 4.54 23.35
CA ALA A 262 -7.21 3.76 24.50
C ALA A 262 -6.37 4.04 25.75
N LYS A 263 -5.04 4.15 25.59
CA LYS A 263 -4.13 4.52 26.67
C LYS A 263 -4.36 5.95 27.17
N LEU A 264 -4.59 6.91 26.26
CA LEU A 264 -4.86 8.31 26.62
C LEU A 264 -6.16 8.47 27.42
N LEU A 265 -7.17 7.64 27.14
CA LEU A 265 -8.47 7.68 27.81
C LEU A 265 -8.57 6.77 29.04
N ASP A 266 -7.51 6.03 29.36
CA ASP A 266 -7.49 4.99 30.39
C ASP A 266 -8.64 3.97 30.23
N VAL A 267 -8.82 3.50 29.00
CA VAL A 267 -9.79 2.45 28.64
C VAL A 267 -9.08 1.24 28.04
N LYS A 268 -9.74 0.09 28.10
CA LYS A 268 -9.20 -1.18 27.58
C LYS A 268 -10.27 -1.88 26.73
N PRO A 269 -10.50 -1.44 25.47
CA PRO A 269 -11.37 -2.14 24.53
C PRO A 269 -10.83 -3.54 24.23
N HIS A 270 -11.71 -4.48 23.88
CA HIS A 270 -11.26 -5.64 23.12
C HIS A 270 -10.86 -5.14 21.72
N VAL A 271 -9.68 -5.48 21.21
CA VAL A 271 -9.21 -4.99 19.90
C VAL A 271 -8.85 -6.17 19.01
N LEU A 272 -9.54 -6.32 17.88
CA LEU A 272 -9.15 -7.23 16.80
C LEU A 272 -8.40 -6.43 15.73
N LYS A 273 -7.09 -6.67 15.65
CA LYS A 273 -6.25 -6.20 14.55
C LYS A 273 -6.25 -7.22 13.42
N LEU A 274 -6.73 -6.81 12.24
CA LEU A 274 -6.67 -7.61 11.02
C LEU A 274 -5.38 -7.28 10.25
N GLY A 275 -4.52 -8.29 10.08
CA GLY A 275 -3.33 -8.22 9.22
C GLY A 275 -3.55 -8.88 7.85
N THR A 276 -4.63 -9.63 7.69
CA THR A 276 -5.04 -10.26 6.43
C THR A 276 -6.41 -9.71 5.99
N LEU A 277 -6.45 -8.98 4.87
CA LEU A 277 -7.62 -8.16 4.50
C LEU A 277 -8.41 -8.68 3.31
N TYR A 278 -7.83 -9.58 2.53
CA TYR A 278 -8.58 -10.29 1.50
C TYR A 278 -7.95 -11.65 1.21
N PRO A 279 -8.71 -12.76 1.28
CA PRO A 279 -10.03 -12.85 1.91
C PRO A 279 -9.97 -12.44 3.39
N LEU A 280 -11.09 -12.05 3.98
CA LEU A 280 -11.15 -11.73 5.41
C LEU A 280 -11.28 -13.03 6.23
N PRO A 281 -10.65 -13.13 7.41
CA PRO A 281 -10.80 -14.29 8.30
C PRO A 281 -12.15 -14.23 9.02
N ARG A 282 -13.19 -14.79 8.39
CA ARG A 282 -14.58 -14.70 8.84
C ARG A 282 -14.81 -15.42 10.17
N GLU A 283 -14.11 -16.51 10.47
CA GLU A 283 -14.26 -17.22 11.74
C GLU A 283 -13.68 -16.43 12.90
N ILE A 284 -12.47 -15.86 12.76
CA ILE A 284 -11.87 -14.97 13.76
C ILE A 284 -12.82 -13.79 14.03
N ILE A 285 -13.31 -13.12 12.99
CA ILE A 285 -14.21 -11.98 13.12
C ILE A 285 -15.50 -12.40 13.83
N SER A 286 -16.12 -13.52 13.42
CA SER A 286 -17.35 -14.03 14.01
C SER A 286 -17.20 -14.33 15.49
N LYS A 287 -16.13 -15.02 15.88
CA LYS A 287 -15.83 -15.35 17.29
C LYS A 287 -15.57 -14.10 18.13
N PHE A 288 -14.89 -13.10 17.55
CA PHE A 288 -14.62 -11.85 18.23
C PHE A 288 -15.90 -11.06 18.55
N ILE A 289 -16.86 -11.01 17.61
CA ILE A 289 -18.10 -10.24 17.79
C ILE A 289 -19.22 -10.99 18.52
N GLU A 290 -19.14 -12.33 18.62
CA GLU A 290 -20.22 -13.19 19.14
C GLU A 290 -20.77 -12.75 20.50
N ASN A 291 -19.87 -12.28 21.40
CA ASN A 291 -20.22 -11.95 22.78
C ASN A 291 -20.17 -10.45 23.10
N LEU A 292 -20.11 -9.59 22.09
CA LEU A 292 -20.07 -8.13 22.22
C LEU A 292 -21.46 -7.51 22.00
N ASP A 293 -21.73 -6.40 22.67
CA ASP A 293 -22.94 -5.61 22.48
C ASP A 293 -22.76 -4.57 21.37
N ALA A 294 -21.54 -4.06 21.22
CA ALA A 294 -21.18 -3.09 20.19
C ALA A 294 -19.75 -3.31 19.65
N VAL A 295 -19.53 -2.93 18.39
CA VAL A 295 -18.21 -2.91 17.76
C VAL A 295 -18.01 -1.61 16.97
N VAL A 296 -16.81 -1.07 17.06
CA VAL A 296 -16.39 0.15 16.36
C VAL A 296 -15.37 -0.26 15.32
N VAL A 297 -15.63 0.05 14.05
CA VAL A 297 -14.72 -0.26 12.95
C VAL A 297 -13.88 0.96 12.64
N ILE A 298 -12.57 0.88 12.94
CA ILE A 298 -11.63 1.98 12.74
C ILE A 298 -10.77 1.68 11.53
N GLU A 299 -11.15 2.28 10.40
CA GLU A 299 -10.48 2.18 9.11
C GLU A 299 -10.46 3.52 8.36
N GLU A 300 -9.47 3.74 7.52
CA GLU A 300 -9.33 4.96 6.71
C GLU A 300 -10.15 4.87 5.41
N LEU A 301 -10.39 6.01 4.75
CA LEU A 301 -11.05 6.10 3.44
C LEU A 301 -12.49 5.53 3.41
N LEU A 302 -12.74 4.44 2.68
CA LEU A 302 -14.08 3.87 2.50
C LEU A 302 -14.41 2.83 3.59
N PRO A 303 -15.71 2.53 3.84
CA PRO A 303 -16.16 1.53 4.83
C PRO A 303 -15.91 0.07 4.39
N TYR A 304 -14.70 -0.24 3.93
CA TYR A 304 -14.35 -1.56 3.37
C TYR A 304 -14.52 -2.69 4.40
N LEU A 305 -13.97 -2.52 5.61
CA LEU A 305 -14.11 -3.48 6.69
C LEU A 305 -15.51 -3.42 7.30
N GLU A 306 -16.05 -2.23 7.52
CA GLU A 306 -17.37 -2.02 8.12
C GLU A 306 -18.47 -2.74 7.33
N ASP A 307 -18.45 -2.64 5.99
CA ASP A 307 -19.39 -3.33 5.11
C ASP A 307 -19.29 -4.87 5.25
N GLN A 308 -18.07 -5.39 5.26
CA GLN A 308 -17.80 -6.83 5.34
C GLN A 308 -18.14 -7.40 6.72
N ILE A 309 -17.78 -6.67 7.78
CA ILE A 309 -18.09 -7.03 9.18
C ILE A 309 -19.59 -6.99 9.39
N THR A 310 -20.30 -6.00 8.83
CA THR A 310 -21.76 -5.94 8.85
C THR A 310 -22.38 -7.17 8.21
N ALA A 311 -21.83 -7.64 7.08
CA ALA A 311 -22.30 -8.87 6.43
C ALA A 311 -22.03 -10.13 7.29
N ILE A 312 -20.89 -10.22 7.97
CA ILE A 312 -20.54 -11.32 8.88
C ILE A 312 -21.44 -11.31 10.13
N ALA A 313 -21.67 -10.13 10.71
CA ALA A 313 -22.47 -9.92 11.91
C ALA A 313 -23.92 -10.40 11.74
N LYS A 314 -24.50 -10.31 10.53
CA LYS A 314 -25.84 -10.85 10.24
C LYS A 314 -26.03 -12.31 10.62
N THR A 315 -24.96 -13.10 10.63
CA THR A 315 -25.01 -14.51 11.04
C THR A 315 -24.41 -14.71 12.44
N ALA A 316 -23.28 -14.06 12.74
CA ALA A 316 -22.53 -14.32 13.97
C ALA A 316 -23.11 -13.61 15.21
N ASN A 317 -23.60 -12.38 15.06
CA ASN A 317 -24.24 -11.63 16.14
C ASN A 317 -25.20 -10.57 15.54
N PRO A 318 -26.44 -10.96 15.17
CA PRO A 318 -27.35 -10.07 14.43
C PRO A 318 -27.84 -8.85 15.22
N LYS A 319 -27.56 -8.79 16.53
CA LYS A 319 -27.98 -7.72 17.44
C LYS A 319 -26.87 -6.72 17.75
N ILE A 320 -25.63 -7.00 17.33
CA ILE A 320 -24.51 -6.12 17.63
C ILE A 320 -24.72 -4.74 16.99
N GLU A 321 -24.45 -3.69 17.76
CA GLU A 321 -24.38 -2.34 17.21
C GLU A 321 -23.02 -2.14 16.54
N ILE A 322 -23.02 -1.76 15.26
CA ILE A 322 -21.80 -1.46 14.51
C ILE A 322 -21.75 0.04 14.28
N SER A 323 -20.62 0.64 14.64
CA SER A 323 -20.33 2.06 14.44
C SER A 323 -19.02 2.25 13.68
N GLY A 324 -18.91 3.35 12.95
CA GLY A 324 -17.81 3.61 12.03
C GLY A 324 -18.11 4.79 11.13
N LYS A 325 -17.96 4.61 9.83
CA LYS A 325 -18.24 5.63 8.83
C LYS A 325 -19.74 5.73 8.55
N HIS A 326 -20.50 4.63 8.55
CA HIS A 326 -21.95 4.68 8.29
C HIS A 326 -22.74 5.34 9.42
N SER A 327 -22.26 5.23 10.67
CA SER A 327 -22.85 5.97 11.80
C SER A 327 -22.48 7.47 11.79
N GLY A 328 -21.49 7.88 10.99
CA GLY A 328 -20.99 9.25 10.95
C GLY A 328 -20.00 9.59 12.06
N ASP A 329 -19.56 8.59 12.85
CA ASP A 329 -18.58 8.79 13.93
C ASP A 329 -17.17 9.03 13.38
N LEU A 330 -16.86 8.45 12.22
CA LEU A 330 -15.54 8.47 11.60
C LEU A 330 -15.58 9.06 10.18
N PRO A 331 -14.61 9.93 9.80
CA PRO A 331 -14.63 10.59 8.51
C PRO A 331 -14.31 9.64 7.35
N THR A 332 -14.87 9.90 6.16
CA THR A 332 -14.58 9.14 4.93
C THR A 332 -13.44 9.76 4.10
N VAL A 333 -12.86 10.85 4.58
CA VAL A 333 -11.87 11.68 3.89
C VAL A 333 -10.64 11.82 4.78
N GLY A 334 -9.46 11.75 4.17
CA GLY A 334 -8.19 11.95 4.84
C GLY A 334 -7.62 10.73 5.58
N GLU A 335 -6.34 10.88 5.94
CA GLU A 335 -5.60 9.97 6.81
C GLU A 335 -6.00 10.15 8.27
N TYR A 336 -6.09 9.04 9.00
CA TYR A 336 -6.45 9.09 10.41
C TYR A 336 -5.22 9.40 11.27
N ASN A 337 -5.49 9.95 12.44
CA ASN A 337 -4.50 10.18 13.47
C ASN A 337 -5.07 9.81 14.84
N THR A 338 -4.22 9.84 15.86
CA THR A 338 -4.61 9.52 17.23
C THR A 338 -5.71 10.43 17.75
N ASP A 339 -5.78 11.69 17.30
CA ASP A 339 -6.77 12.69 17.74
C ASP A 339 -8.19 12.27 17.31
N ILE A 340 -8.37 11.92 16.03
CA ILE A 340 -9.65 11.45 15.47
C ILE A 340 -10.12 10.20 16.22
N VAL A 341 -9.22 9.23 16.41
CA VAL A 341 -9.56 7.98 17.09
C VAL A 341 -9.88 8.21 18.57
N THR A 342 -9.15 9.12 19.23
CA THR A 342 -9.41 9.50 20.63
C THR A 342 -10.77 10.15 20.80
N ASP A 343 -11.15 11.08 19.91
CA ASP A 343 -12.47 11.73 19.96
C ASP A 343 -13.60 10.70 19.89
N VAL A 344 -13.52 9.74 18.97
CA VAL A 344 -14.52 8.67 18.83
C VAL A 344 -14.58 7.79 20.07
N LEU A 345 -13.44 7.26 20.52
CA LEU A 345 -13.41 6.40 21.72
C LEU A 345 -13.84 7.15 22.99
N SER A 346 -13.58 8.46 23.08
CA SER A 346 -13.99 9.29 24.22
C SER A 346 -15.52 9.33 24.36
N LYS A 347 -16.24 9.47 23.25
CA LYS A 347 -17.72 9.48 23.19
C LYS A 347 -18.29 8.12 23.56
N ILE A 348 -17.74 7.04 22.99
CA ILE A 348 -18.19 5.67 23.21
C ILE A 348 -18.02 5.27 24.69
N TYR A 349 -16.84 5.53 25.26
CA TYR A 349 -16.54 5.18 26.65
C TYR A 349 -16.97 6.24 27.67
N LYS A 350 -17.58 7.35 27.23
CA LYS A 350 -17.97 8.50 28.06
C LYS A 350 -16.82 8.98 28.95
N ARG A 351 -15.64 9.10 28.36
CA ARG A 351 -14.41 9.62 28.97
C ARG A 351 -14.07 10.97 28.38
N GLU A 352 -13.56 11.88 29.19
CA GLU A 352 -13.04 13.14 28.69
C GLU A 352 -11.66 12.90 28.07
N ALA A 353 -11.44 13.38 26.86
CA ALA A 353 -10.11 13.33 26.25
C ALA A 353 -9.14 14.20 27.06
N PRO A 354 -7.90 13.74 27.32
CA PRO A 354 -6.92 14.50 28.10
C PRO A 354 -6.51 15.82 27.42
N VAL A 355 -6.77 15.93 26.11
CA VAL A 355 -6.43 17.08 25.28
C VAL A 355 -7.65 17.48 24.46
N ASN A 356 -7.93 18.78 24.42
CA ASN A 356 -8.92 19.34 23.49
C ASN A 356 -8.26 19.61 22.14
N PHE A 357 -8.30 18.62 21.25
CA PHE A 357 -7.66 18.69 19.93
C PHE A 357 -8.24 19.79 19.04
N THR A 358 -9.55 20.05 19.13
CA THR A 358 -10.20 21.14 18.39
C THR A 358 -9.57 22.48 18.73
N LYS A 359 -9.39 22.79 20.02
CA LYS A 359 -8.74 24.03 20.46
C LYS A 359 -7.28 24.14 19.99
N LEU A 360 -6.56 23.02 19.91
CA LEU A 360 -5.19 23.01 19.37
C LEU A 360 -5.17 23.29 17.87
N LEU A 361 -6.07 22.68 17.11
CA LEU A 361 -6.22 22.91 15.67
C LEU A 361 -6.64 24.35 15.37
N ASP A 362 -7.57 24.92 16.14
CA ASP A 362 -7.96 26.32 16.00
C ASP A 362 -6.77 27.26 16.18
N LYS A 363 -5.99 27.04 17.24
CA LYS A 363 -4.75 27.80 17.49
C LYS A 363 -3.71 27.59 16.39
N ALA A 364 -3.57 26.37 15.86
CA ALA A 364 -2.67 26.08 14.75
C ALA A 364 -3.10 26.81 13.47
N ASN A 365 -4.40 26.90 13.20
CA ASN A 365 -4.96 27.63 12.07
C ASN A 365 -4.78 29.15 12.20
N GLU A 366 -4.97 29.70 13.41
CA GLU A 366 -4.64 31.10 13.70
C GLU A 366 -3.16 31.39 13.39
N LEU A 367 -2.24 30.53 13.85
CA LEU A 367 -0.82 30.67 13.56
C LEU A 367 -0.49 30.47 12.07
N LYS A 368 -1.20 29.59 11.37
CA LYS A 368 -1.00 29.34 9.94
C LYS A 368 -1.26 30.59 9.11
N SER A 369 -2.18 31.46 9.54
CA SER A 369 -2.50 32.71 8.84
C SER A 369 -1.35 33.71 8.76
N ILE A 370 -0.38 33.63 9.69
CA ILE A 370 0.79 34.51 9.72
C ILE A 370 2.06 33.86 9.17
N LEU A 371 2.02 32.55 8.84
CA LEU A 371 3.16 31.84 8.28
C LEU A 371 3.20 31.99 6.76
N PRO A 372 4.40 32.13 6.16
CA PRO A 372 4.52 32.16 4.71
C PRO A 372 4.08 30.82 4.11
N THR A 373 3.32 30.88 3.01
CA THR A 373 2.91 29.70 2.26
C THR A 373 4.13 28.98 1.70
N ARG A 374 4.26 27.68 2.00
CA ARG A 374 5.29 26.82 1.41
C ARG A 374 4.64 26.00 0.30
N LEU A 375 4.85 26.43 -0.94
CA LEU A 375 4.46 25.65 -2.10
C LEU A 375 5.41 24.45 -2.27
N PRO A 376 4.93 23.32 -2.80
CA PRO A 376 5.79 22.25 -3.31
C PRO A 376 6.88 22.81 -4.21
N THR A 377 8.13 22.42 -3.95
CA THR A 377 9.29 22.85 -4.74
C THR A 377 10.18 21.66 -5.10
N PHE A 378 10.89 21.77 -6.20
CA PHE A 378 11.92 20.82 -6.58
C PHE A 378 13.05 20.76 -5.55
N CYS A 379 13.56 19.53 -5.32
CA CYS A 379 14.75 19.30 -4.50
C CYS A 379 15.96 20.09 -5.03
N PRO A 380 16.94 20.43 -4.15
CA PRO A 380 18.23 20.95 -4.60
C PRO A 380 18.87 20.04 -5.65
N GLY A 381 19.29 20.60 -6.79
CA GLY A 381 19.88 19.83 -7.88
C GLY A 381 18.92 19.01 -8.75
N CYS A 382 17.60 19.13 -8.55
CA CYS A 382 16.63 18.36 -9.33
C CYS A 382 16.75 18.62 -10.84
N PRO A 383 16.95 17.57 -11.67
CA PRO A 383 17.19 17.72 -13.11
C PRO A 383 15.99 18.29 -13.85
N HIS A 384 14.76 18.10 -13.34
CA HIS A 384 13.55 18.68 -13.91
C HIS A 384 13.66 20.20 -14.10
N ARG A 385 14.34 20.92 -13.20
CA ARG A 385 14.52 22.38 -13.35
C ARG A 385 15.32 22.72 -14.61
N GLY A 386 16.42 22.01 -14.85
CA GLY A 386 17.29 22.22 -16.01
C GLY A 386 16.64 21.79 -17.32
N THR A 387 15.97 20.63 -17.31
CA THR A 387 15.20 20.14 -18.47
C THR A 387 14.11 21.13 -18.84
N MET A 388 13.33 21.62 -17.87
CA MET A 388 12.22 22.53 -18.17
C MET A 388 12.66 23.92 -18.57
N TRP A 389 13.76 24.42 -18.01
CA TRP A 389 14.36 25.66 -18.50
C TRP A 389 14.77 25.52 -19.98
N SER A 390 15.39 24.40 -20.35
CA SER A 390 15.77 24.12 -21.74
C SER A 390 14.54 24.04 -22.66
N VAL A 391 13.48 23.37 -22.22
CA VAL A 391 12.20 23.32 -22.96
C VAL A 391 11.62 24.72 -23.14
N GLN A 392 11.57 25.54 -22.09
CA GLN A 392 11.10 26.92 -22.16
C GLN A 392 11.91 27.77 -23.15
N GLN A 393 13.24 27.61 -23.21
CA GLN A 393 14.05 28.32 -24.21
C GLN A 393 13.75 27.85 -25.62
N ALA A 394 13.56 26.53 -25.82
CA ALA A 394 13.29 25.96 -27.14
C ALA A 394 11.94 26.39 -27.72
N ILE A 395 10.92 26.55 -26.88
CA ILE A 395 9.56 26.93 -27.29
C ILE A 395 9.30 28.45 -27.20
N LYS A 396 10.33 29.25 -26.93
CA LYS A 396 10.18 30.68 -26.70
C LYS A 396 9.58 31.38 -27.92
N GLY A 397 8.48 32.10 -27.73
CA GLY A 397 7.77 32.81 -28.80
C GLY A 397 6.81 31.92 -29.61
N MET A 398 6.63 30.66 -29.21
CA MET A 398 5.68 29.72 -29.82
C MET A 398 4.43 29.61 -28.95
N ASN A 399 3.27 29.36 -29.58
CA ASN A 399 2.00 29.20 -28.87
C ASN A 399 1.66 27.71 -28.73
N TYR A 400 1.92 27.13 -27.56
CA TYR A 400 1.72 25.70 -27.29
C TYR A 400 0.95 25.46 -25.99
N VAL A 401 0.02 24.50 -26.00
CA VAL A 401 -0.52 23.89 -24.78
C VAL A 401 0.46 22.85 -24.25
N ILE A 402 0.82 22.96 -22.98
CA ILE A 402 1.73 22.06 -22.28
C ILE A 402 0.92 21.19 -21.33
N ASN A 403 0.56 20.00 -21.83
CA ASN A 403 -0.05 18.95 -21.03
C ASN A 403 1.02 18.19 -20.27
N ASN A 404 0.96 18.27 -18.96
CA ASN A 404 1.91 17.67 -18.06
C ASN A 404 1.32 16.38 -17.46
N ASP A 405 2.15 15.66 -16.71
CA ASP A 405 1.82 14.34 -16.20
C ASP A 405 1.91 14.32 -14.65
N ILE A 406 1.73 13.18 -13.99
CA ILE A 406 1.85 13.07 -12.53
C ILE A 406 3.28 12.66 -12.13
N GLY A 407 3.96 13.55 -11.39
CA GLY A 407 5.30 13.33 -10.85
C GLY A 407 5.88 14.60 -10.23
N CYS A 408 7.18 14.62 -9.93
CA CYS A 408 7.84 15.84 -9.43
C CYS A 408 7.64 17.03 -10.39
N TYR A 409 7.58 16.76 -11.69
CA TYR A 409 7.34 17.78 -12.71
C TYR A 409 5.92 18.35 -12.68
N SER A 410 4.94 17.78 -11.96
CA SER A 410 3.62 18.42 -11.76
C SER A 410 3.71 19.77 -11.06
N MET A 411 4.78 20.00 -10.28
CA MET A 411 5.05 21.29 -9.63
C MET A 411 5.28 22.45 -10.62
N LEU A 412 5.49 22.15 -11.91
CA LEU A 412 5.58 23.17 -12.96
C LEU A 412 4.27 23.94 -13.18
N LEU A 413 3.14 23.40 -12.71
CA LEU A 413 1.86 24.09 -12.70
C LEU A 413 1.84 25.25 -11.70
N MET A 414 2.64 25.17 -10.64
CA MET A 414 2.63 26.10 -9.51
C MET A 414 3.56 27.29 -9.73
N GLU A 415 3.30 28.39 -9.03
CA GLU A 415 4.24 29.50 -8.95
C GLU A 415 5.59 29.04 -8.34
N PRO A 416 6.73 29.57 -8.79
CA PRO A 416 6.89 30.63 -9.79
C PRO A 416 6.98 30.12 -11.25
N TYR A 417 6.76 28.82 -11.50
CA TYR A 417 6.99 28.23 -12.83
C TYR A 417 5.81 28.47 -13.77
N SER A 418 4.58 28.21 -13.31
CA SER A 418 3.31 28.41 -14.03
C SER A 418 3.38 28.04 -15.52
N LEU A 419 4.04 26.93 -15.84
CA LEU A 419 4.45 26.57 -17.19
C LEU A 419 3.44 25.66 -17.89
N THR A 420 2.76 24.81 -17.13
CA THR A 420 1.93 23.74 -17.69
C THR A 420 0.46 24.09 -17.62
N ASP A 421 -0.33 23.70 -18.62
CA ASP A 421 -1.76 24.05 -18.73
C ASP A 421 -2.68 22.99 -18.13
N SER A 422 -2.22 21.73 -18.08
CA SER A 422 -3.03 20.64 -17.54
C SER A 422 -2.17 19.55 -16.89
N VAL A 423 -2.76 18.87 -15.91
CA VAL A 423 -2.29 17.62 -15.30
C VAL A 423 -3.54 16.82 -14.99
N LEU A 424 -3.65 15.58 -15.47
CA LEU A 424 -4.83 14.73 -15.24
C LEU A 424 -4.51 13.47 -14.44
N ALA A 425 -3.69 12.59 -15.00
CA ALA A 425 -3.32 11.31 -14.40
C ALA A 425 -1.94 10.85 -14.91
N MET A 426 -1.40 9.80 -14.30
CA MET A 426 -0.16 9.18 -14.78
C MET A 426 -0.29 8.68 -16.21
N GLY A 427 0.64 9.06 -17.09
CA GLY A 427 0.66 8.76 -18.51
C GLY A 427 -0.33 9.58 -19.36
N ALA A 428 -1.08 10.52 -18.78
CA ALA A 428 -2.16 11.22 -19.48
C ALA A 428 -1.68 12.29 -20.46
N SER A 429 -0.46 12.81 -20.31
CA SER A 429 0.05 13.95 -21.10
C SER A 429 -0.07 13.75 -22.61
N GLN A 430 0.26 12.56 -23.13
CA GLN A 430 0.16 12.23 -24.55
C GLN A 430 -1.30 12.09 -25.00
N GLY A 431 -2.13 11.40 -24.23
CA GLY A 431 -3.55 11.21 -24.55
C GLY A 431 -4.32 12.54 -24.59
N LEU A 432 -4.06 13.42 -23.61
CA LEU A 432 -4.61 14.77 -23.58
C LEU A 432 -4.18 15.58 -24.81
N SER A 433 -2.88 15.59 -25.12
CA SER A 433 -2.36 16.30 -26.28
C SER A 433 -2.98 15.78 -27.59
N SER A 434 -3.12 14.46 -27.71
CA SER A 434 -3.76 13.81 -28.86
C SER A 434 -5.25 14.16 -29.00
N GLY A 435 -5.98 14.31 -27.88
CA GLY A 435 -7.36 14.75 -27.91
C GLY A 435 -7.49 16.24 -28.25
N MET A 436 -6.68 17.07 -27.60
CA MET A 436 -6.73 18.53 -27.74
C MET A 436 -6.37 19.01 -29.16
N GLN A 437 -5.41 18.39 -29.84
CA GLN A 437 -5.03 18.75 -31.23
C GLN A 437 -6.19 18.66 -32.23
N HIS A 438 -7.25 17.90 -31.93
CA HIS A 438 -8.41 17.79 -32.82
C HIS A 438 -9.36 18.98 -32.72
N VAL A 439 -9.28 19.78 -31.65
CA VAL A 439 -10.28 20.81 -31.33
C VAL A 439 -9.65 22.19 -31.21
N LEU A 440 -8.40 22.26 -30.75
CA LEU A 440 -7.70 23.53 -30.55
C LEU A 440 -7.18 24.08 -31.88
N ASN A 441 -7.49 25.35 -32.15
CA ASN A 441 -6.91 26.10 -33.26
C ASN A 441 -5.58 26.79 -32.87
N ASP A 442 -5.40 27.02 -31.57
CA ASP A 442 -4.26 27.66 -30.90
C ASP A 442 -4.22 27.25 -29.42
N ARG A 443 -3.22 27.74 -28.66
CA ARG A 443 -3.19 27.63 -27.19
C ARG A 443 -4.24 28.55 -26.58
#